data_AF-A0A7L1IIQ3-F1
#
_entry.id   AF-A0A7L1IIQ3-F1
#
_cell.length_a   1.000
_cell.length_b   1.000
_cell.length_c   1.000
_cell.angle_alpha   90.00
_cell.angle_beta   90.00
_cell.angle_gamma   90.00
#
_symmetry.space_group_name_H-M   'P 1'
#
loop_
_entity.id
_entity.type
_entity.pdbx_description
1 polymer ?
#
loop_
_entity_poly.entity_id
_entity_poly.type
_entity_poly.pdbx_seq_one_letter_code
_entity_poly.pdbx_strand_id
1 'polypeptide(L)' 'HEFSLVFFFFAAYSQETSDTVACRQSRGFCSFAACSAPMVETGTCRDGKLKCCRW' A
#
# COMPACT_ATOMS: atom_id res chain seq x y z
N HIS A 1 -2.14 -1.18 -35.14
CA HIS A 1 -1.07 -1.49 -34.16
C HIS A 1 -1.34 -0.62 -32.92
N GLU A 2 -2.52 -0.77 -32.32
CA GLU A 2 -3.08 0.19 -31.35
C GLU A 2 -3.20 -0.38 -29.93
N PHE A 3 -2.74 -1.61 -29.71
CA PHE A 3 -2.82 -2.30 -28.42
C PHE A 3 -1.77 -1.84 -27.38
N SER A 4 -0.79 -1.02 -27.79
CA SER A 4 0.39 -0.72 -26.98
C SER A 4 0.15 0.36 -25.91
N LEU A 5 -0.80 1.28 -26.11
CA LEU A 5 -1.00 2.41 -25.20
C LEU A 5 -1.81 2.03 -23.94
N VAL A 6 -2.72 1.05 -24.06
CA VAL A 6 -3.55 0.57 -22.93
C VAL A 6 -2.68 -0.09 -21.85
N PHE A 7 -1.61 -0.78 -22.26
CA PHE A 7 -0.68 -1.44 -21.36
C PHE A 7 0.14 -0.46 -20.50
N PHE A 8 0.49 0.71 -21.05
CA PHE A 8 1.28 1.72 -20.35
C PHE A 8 0.48 2.57 -19.36
N PHE A 9 -0.81 2.80 -19.62
CA PHE A 9 -1.68 3.53 -18.68
C PHE A 9 -1.96 2.73 -17.39
N PHE A 10 -1.94 1.39 -17.45
CA PHE A 10 -2.20 0.55 -16.29
C PHE A 10 -1.01 0.48 -15.31
N ALA A 11 0.22 0.63 -15.80
CA ALA A 11 1.42 0.55 -14.97
C ALA A 11 1.54 1.72 -13.98
N ALA A 12 0.95 2.88 -14.29
CA ALA A 12 0.98 4.06 -13.42
C ALA A 12 0.05 3.96 -12.19
N TYR A 13 -0.93 3.05 -12.21
CA TYR A 13 -1.93 2.91 -11.13
C TYR A 13 -1.39 2.15 -9.90
N SER A 14 -0.25 1.46 -10.00
CA SER A 14 0.30 0.65 -8.90
C SER A 14 1.75 0.98 -8.56
N GLN A 15 2.10 2.26 -8.50
CA GLN A 15 3.22 2.69 -7.64
C GLN A 15 2.83 2.52 -6.15
N GLU A 16 2.50 1.29 -5.77
CA GLU A 16 2.50 0.88 -4.37
C GLU A 16 3.96 0.70 -3.97
N THR A 17 4.40 1.51 -3.00
CA THR A 17 5.74 1.40 -2.41
C THR A 17 5.90 0.03 -1.75
N SER A 18 7.14 -0.45 -1.64
CA SER A 18 7.44 -1.79 -1.09
C SER A 18 6.80 -2.03 0.28
N ASP A 19 6.83 -1.01 1.13
CA ASP A 19 6.18 -0.96 2.45
C ASP A 19 4.64 -1.08 2.36
N THR A 20 3.99 -0.43 1.38
CA THR A 20 2.53 -0.57 1.13
C THR A 20 2.19 -1.99 0.70
N VAL A 21 2.98 -2.56 -0.22
CA VAL A 21 2.79 -3.93 -0.70
C VAL A 21 2.98 -4.93 0.45
N ALA A 22 4.02 -4.78 1.27
CA ALA A 22 4.28 -5.64 2.42
C ALA A 22 3.14 -5.57 3.45
N CYS A 23 2.59 -4.38 3.71
CA CYS A 23 1.44 -4.19 4.59
C CYS A 23 0.20 -4.94 4.08
N ARG A 24 -0.11 -4.77 2.79
CA ARG A 24 -1.24 -5.40 2.12
C ARG A 24 -1.10 -6.93 2.06
N GLN A 25 0.10 -7.44 1.76
CA GLN A 25 0.39 -8.88 1.80
C GLN A 25 0.21 -9.46 3.20
N SER A 26 0.57 -8.67 4.22
CA SER A 26 0.32 -8.98 5.62
C SER A 26 -1.15 -8.79 6.03
N ARG A 27 -2.11 -8.69 5.11
CA ARG A 27 -3.54 -8.45 5.42
C ARG A 27 -3.76 -7.24 6.36
N GLY A 28 -2.80 -6.32 6.41
CA GLY A 28 -2.92 -5.05 7.12
C GLY A 28 -3.50 -3.98 6.20
N PHE A 29 -3.75 -2.81 6.76
CA PHE A 29 -4.18 -1.63 6.02
C PHE A 29 -3.32 -0.43 6.39
N CYS A 30 -3.24 0.51 5.45
CA CYS A 30 -2.48 1.72 5.63
C CYS A 30 -3.38 2.83 6.21
N SER A 31 -3.00 3.36 7.36
CA SER A 31 -3.72 4.41 8.07
C SER A 31 -2.85 5.67 8.20
N PHE A 32 -3.47 6.84 8.01
CA PHE A 32 -2.84 8.13 8.34
C PHE A 32 -2.89 8.42 9.84
N ALA A 33 -3.82 7.78 10.55
CA ALA A 33 -3.94 7.86 12.00
C ALA A 33 -3.13 6.74 12.67
N ALA A 34 -2.88 6.89 13.98
CA ALA A 34 -2.37 5.79 14.78
C ALA A 34 -3.32 4.58 14.70
N CYS A 35 -2.76 3.38 14.76
CA CYS A 35 -3.56 2.15 14.77
C CYS A 35 -4.43 2.12 16.03
N SER A 36 -5.73 1.97 15.84
CA SER A 36 -6.66 1.83 16.96
C SER A 36 -6.64 0.41 17.48
N ALA A 37 -6.64 0.25 18.81
CA ALA A 37 -6.77 -1.07 19.42
C ALA A 37 -8.05 -1.75 18.90
N PRO A 38 -7.99 -3.06 18.59
CA PRO A 38 -6.91 -4.02 18.89
C PRO A 38 -5.83 -4.16 17.80
N MET A 39 -5.81 -3.30 16.78
CA MET A 39 -4.81 -3.36 15.70
C MET A 39 -3.48 -2.77 16.18
N VAL A 40 -2.38 -3.42 15.80
CA VAL A 40 -1.02 -3.00 16.10
C VAL A 40 -0.33 -2.43 14.86
N GLU A 41 0.55 -1.47 15.08
CA GLU A 41 1.45 -0.96 14.04
C GLU A 41 2.54 -2.00 13.77
N THR A 42 2.57 -2.56 12.55
CA THR A 42 3.58 -3.56 12.15
C THR A 42 4.61 -3.00 11.17
N GLY A 43 4.46 -1.74 10.76
CA GLY A 43 5.34 -1.09 9.79
C GLY A 43 4.72 0.18 9.24
N THR A 44 5.14 0.58 8.04
CA THR A 44 4.68 1.80 7.36
C THR A 44 4.08 1.50 5.99
N CYS A 45 3.49 2.51 5.35
CA CYS A 45 3.09 2.50 3.94
C CYS A 45 3.42 3.83 3.26
N ARG A 46 3.33 3.85 1.92
CA ARG A 46 3.64 4.97 1.03
C ARG A 46 4.97 5.65 1.37
N ASP A 47 6.03 4.87 1.48
CA ASP A 47 7.40 5.33 1.77
C ASP A 47 7.50 5.97 3.17
N GLY A 48 6.87 5.35 4.17
CA GLY A 48 6.87 5.88 5.54
C GLY A 48 5.83 6.96 5.85
N LYS A 49 5.02 7.38 4.86
CA LYS A 49 4.00 8.44 5.05
C LYS A 49 2.77 7.99 5.83
N LEU A 50 2.55 6.68 5.89
CA LEU A 50 1.39 6.03 6.50
C LEU A 50 1.87 4.96 7.47
N LYS A 51 0.99 4.58 8.38
CA LYS A 51 1.21 3.47 9.31
C LYS A 51 0.51 2.22 8.82
N CYS A 52 1.22 1.10 8.83
CA CYS A 52 0.63 -0.19 8.53
C CYS A 52 0.01 -0.76 9.80
N CYS A 53 -1.31 -0.82 9.83
CA CYS A 53 -2.07 -1.36 10.95
C CYS A 53 -2.55 -2.77 10.61
N ARG A 54 -2.29 -3.72 11.50
CA ARG A 54 -2.68 -5.11 11.36
C ARG A 54 -3.28 -5.63 12.66
N TRP A 55 -4.28 -6.49 12.55
CA TRP A 55 -4.77 -7.29 13.68
C TRP A 55 -3.74 -8.33 14.12
#